data_AF-A0A6I5C922-F1
#
_entry.id   AF-A0A6I5C922-F1
#
_cell.length_a   1.000
_cell.length_b   1.000
_cell.length_c   1.000
_cell.angle_alpha   90.00
_cell.angle_beta   90.00
_cell.angle_gamma   90.00
#
_symmetry.space_group_name_H-M   'P 1'
#
loop_
_entity.id
_entity.type
_entity.pdbx_description
1 polymer ?
#
loop_
_entity_poly.entity_id
_entity_poly.type
_entity_poly.pdbx_seq_one_letter_code
_entity_poly.pdbx_strand_id
1 'polypeptide(L)'
;GLESARRAERRLTHLAAERAEVDRQARADEDQLHDAEGWLVGWETARAALRARIEAAQEAAGRAEQLAVRRESARTRLEAARTRDRLTGEAAQAQRSALDSAEHAVQARNRWLDLKEQRLNGIAAELAAGLTDGTPCAVCGATEHPAPARKVAGHVDRAAEERAQTDHQDAEEQRARDERRLAAVREALAAAT
;
A
#
# COMPACT_ATOMS: atom_id res chain seq x y z
N GLY A 1 -89.89 -35.53 62.14
CA GLY A 1 -90.39 -36.35 61.02
C GLY A 1 -89.23 -36.79 60.13
N LEU A 2 -89.26 -38.03 59.64
CA LEU A 2 -88.19 -38.68 58.86
C LEU A 2 -87.68 -37.85 57.67
N GLU A 3 -88.53 -37.04 57.04
CA GLU A 3 -88.13 -36.16 55.94
C GLU A 3 -87.16 -35.04 56.35
N SER A 4 -87.30 -34.51 57.57
CA SER A 4 -86.37 -33.52 58.10
C SER A 4 -84.99 -34.13 58.33
N ALA A 5 -84.96 -35.37 58.85
CA ALA A 5 -83.71 -36.13 59.01
C ALA A 5 -83.04 -36.42 57.67
N ARG A 6 -83.80 -36.85 56.65
CA ARG A 6 -83.27 -37.07 55.28
C ARG A 6 -82.76 -35.79 54.61
N ARG A 7 -83.39 -34.63 54.86
CA ARG A 7 -82.88 -33.33 54.38
C ARG A 7 -81.58 -32.93 55.09
N ALA A 8 -81.51 -33.14 56.40
CA ALA A 8 -80.30 -32.89 57.17
C ALA A 8 -79.14 -33.79 56.71
N GLU A 9 -79.42 -35.08 56.45
CA GLU A 9 -78.45 -36.05 55.92
C GLU A 9 -77.92 -35.65 54.54
N ARG A 10 -78.79 -35.29 53.59
CA ARG A 10 -78.36 -34.77 52.27
C ARG A 10 -77.52 -33.51 52.38
N ARG A 11 -77.88 -32.59 53.29
CA ARG A 11 -77.11 -31.37 53.55
C ARG A 11 -75.73 -31.69 54.13
N LEU A 12 -75.64 -32.65 55.05
CA LEU A 12 -74.37 -33.10 55.60
C LEU A 12 -73.47 -33.73 54.52
N THR A 13 -74.02 -34.58 53.65
CA THR A 13 -73.25 -35.17 52.53
C THR A 13 -72.74 -34.10 51.56
N HIS A 14 -73.58 -33.11 51.23
CA HIS A 14 -73.18 -31.99 50.38
C HIS A 14 -72.06 -31.15 51.01
N LEU A 15 -72.22 -30.76 52.28
CA LEU A 15 -71.19 -30.02 53.02
C LEU A 15 -69.89 -30.83 53.17
N ALA A 16 -69.97 -32.16 53.31
CA ALA A 16 -68.79 -33.02 53.36
C ALA A 16 -68.07 -33.08 52.01
N ALA A 17 -68.80 -33.09 50.90
CA ALA A 17 -68.23 -33.04 49.55
C ALA A 17 -67.59 -31.69 49.25
N GLU A 18 -68.25 -30.58 49.61
CA GLU A 18 -67.69 -29.23 49.49
C GLU A 18 -66.41 -29.09 50.32
N ARG A 19 -66.43 -29.57 51.57
CA ARG A 19 -65.23 -29.59 52.42
C ARG A 19 -64.10 -30.40 51.78
N ALA A 20 -64.39 -31.58 51.24
CA ALA A 20 -63.37 -32.41 50.62
C ALA A 20 -62.77 -31.77 49.35
N GLU A 21 -63.55 -30.99 48.59
CA GLU A 21 -63.05 -30.22 47.46
C GLU A 21 -62.16 -29.05 47.91
N VAL A 22 -62.62 -28.28 48.90
CA VAL A 22 -61.81 -27.19 49.48
C VAL A 22 -60.51 -27.73 50.07
N ASP A 23 -60.53 -28.88 50.75
CA ASP A 23 -59.33 -29.52 51.29
C ASP A 23 -58.35 -29.97 50.19
N ARG A 24 -58.85 -30.39 49.02
CA ARG A 24 -57.99 -30.71 47.86
C ARG A 24 -57.38 -29.46 47.25
N GLN A 25 -58.19 -28.41 47.07
CA GLN A 25 -57.71 -27.14 46.53
C GLN A 25 -56.64 -26.53 47.45
N ALA A 26 -56.88 -26.53 48.76
CA ALA A 26 -55.92 -26.03 49.75
C ALA A 26 -54.57 -26.75 49.67
N ARG A 27 -54.58 -28.08 49.52
CA ARG A 27 -53.34 -28.86 49.34
C ARG A 27 -52.62 -28.53 48.04
N ALA A 28 -53.36 -28.38 46.93
CA ALA A 28 -52.78 -28.01 45.65
C ALA A 28 -52.15 -26.60 45.70
N ASP A 29 -52.80 -25.66 46.39
CA ASP A 29 -52.27 -24.31 46.60
C ASP A 29 -51.03 -24.32 47.53
N GLU A 30 -51.02 -25.18 48.56
CA GLU A 30 -49.86 -25.40 49.44
C GLU A 30 -48.65 -25.97 48.67
N ASP A 31 -48.88 -26.97 47.80
CA ASP A 31 -47.83 -27.54 46.95
C ASP A 31 -47.26 -26.46 45.99
N GLN A 32 -48.13 -25.65 45.38
CA GLN A 32 -47.70 -24.54 44.51
C GLN A 32 -46.91 -23.47 45.27
N LEU A 33 -47.32 -23.14 46.50
CA LEU A 33 -46.60 -22.20 47.35
C LEU A 33 -45.21 -22.74 47.67
N HIS A 34 -45.11 -24.02 48.04
CA HIS A 34 -43.84 -24.67 48.37
C HIS A 34 -42.86 -24.65 47.19
N ASP A 35 -43.33 -24.98 45.98
CA ASP A 35 -42.52 -24.94 44.76
C ASP A 35 -42.05 -23.52 44.44
N ALA A 36 -42.93 -22.52 44.57
CA ALA A 36 -42.60 -21.12 44.34
C ALA A 36 -41.58 -20.59 45.37
N GLU A 37 -41.74 -20.94 46.65
CA GLU A 37 -40.79 -20.63 47.72
C GLU A 37 -39.42 -21.25 47.43
N GLY A 38 -39.39 -22.52 47.01
CA GLY A 38 -38.17 -23.22 46.62
C GLY A 38 -37.41 -22.53 45.48
N TRP A 39 -38.14 -22.03 44.46
CA TRP A 39 -37.54 -21.26 43.37
C TRP A 39 -37.03 -19.88 43.84
N LEU A 40 -37.81 -19.19 44.68
CA LEU A 40 -37.47 -17.85 45.19
C LEU A 40 -36.21 -17.85 46.04
N VAL A 41 -35.94 -18.93 46.79
CA VAL A 41 -34.71 -19.08 47.61
C VAL A 41 -33.44 -18.88 46.78
N GLY A 42 -33.40 -19.40 45.54
CA GLY A 42 -32.22 -19.32 44.65
C GLY A 42 -32.25 -18.15 43.66
N TRP A 43 -33.43 -17.58 43.40
CA TRP A 43 -33.64 -16.62 42.33
C TRP A 43 -32.78 -15.36 42.47
N GLU A 44 -32.72 -14.76 43.66
CA GLU A 44 -31.95 -13.53 43.87
C GLU A 44 -30.45 -13.73 43.61
N THR A 45 -29.91 -14.87 44.03
CA THR A 45 -28.51 -15.26 43.77
C THR A 45 -28.26 -15.47 42.28
N ALA A 46 -29.13 -16.20 41.60
CA ALA A 46 -29.01 -16.43 40.15
C ALA A 46 -29.10 -15.11 39.37
N ARG A 47 -30.03 -14.24 39.75
CA ARG A 47 -30.21 -12.91 39.16
C ARG A 47 -28.97 -12.04 39.35
N ALA A 48 -28.40 -12.00 40.56
CA ALA A 48 -27.19 -11.26 40.85
C ALA A 48 -26.00 -11.77 40.01
N ALA A 49 -25.83 -13.09 39.92
CA ALA A 49 -24.76 -13.70 39.11
C ALA A 49 -24.91 -13.38 37.61
N LEU A 50 -26.13 -13.40 37.07
CA LEU A 50 -26.38 -13.02 35.68
C LEU A 50 -26.09 -11.53 35.43
N ARG A 51 -26.50 -10.65 36.34
CA ARG A 51 -26.19 -9.21 36.25
C ARG A 51 -24.69 -8.94 36.24
N ALA A 52 -23.95 -9.55 37.17
CA ALA A 52 -22.49 -9.42 37.23
C ALA A 52 -21.81 -9.92 35.94
N ARG A 53 -22.31 -11.02 35.35
CA ARG A 53 -21.81 -11.53 34.06
C ARG A 53 -22.09 -10.58 32.90
N ILE A 54 -23.24 -9.93 32.88
CA ILE A 54 -23.60 -8.93 31.88
C ILE A 54 -22.69 -7.71 32.00
N GLU A 55 -22.50 -7.19 33.21
CA GLU A 55 -21.61 -6.05 33.49
C GLU A 55 -20.17 -6.36 33.04
N ALA A 56 -19.62 -7.52 33.44
CA ALA A 56 -18.29 -7.93 33.02
C ALA A 56 -18.15 -8.11 31.50
N ALA A 57 -19.18 -8.61 30.82
CA ALA A 57 -19.19 -8.75 29.37
C ALA A 57 -19.22 -7.38 28.67
N GLN A 58 -20.00 -6.43 29.19
CA GLN A 58 -20.05 -5.06 28.67
C GLN A 58 -18.71 -4.33 28.87
N GLU A 59 -18.07 -4.48 30.02
CA GLU A 59 -16.73 -3.93 30.26
C GLU A 59 -15.67 -4.55 29.34
N ALA A 60 -15.73 -5.87 29.12
CA ALA A 60 -14.84 -6.55 28.19
C ALA A 60 -15.04 -6.07 26.74
N ALA A 61 -16.30 -5.90 26.31
CA ALA A 61 -16.63 -5.37 24.99
C ALA A 61 -16.09 -3.94 24.81
N GLY A 62 -16.31 -3.05 25.79
CA GLY A 62 -15.78 -1.68 25.74
C GLY A 62 -14.25 -1.63 25.67
N ARG A 63 -13.55 -2.51 26.42
CA ARG A 63 -12.08 -2.62 26.33
C ARG A 63 -11.62 -3.14 24.97
N ALA A 64 -12.32 -4.12 24.40
CA ALA A 64 -12.00 -4.66 23.09
C ALA A 64 -12.13 -3.60 21.99
N GLU A 65 -13.18 -2.79 22.01
CA GLU A 65 -13.38 -1.66 21.09
C GLU A 65 -12.26 -0.62 21.21
N GLN A 66 -11.88 -0.23 22.43
CA GLN A 66 -10.76 0.70 22.65
C GLN A 66 -9.43 0.16 22.11
N LEU A 67 -9.17 -1.14 22.33
CA LEU A 67 -7.96 -1.79 21.81
C LEU A 67 -7.98 -1.88 20.28
N ALA A 68 -9.15 -2.12 19.68
CA ALA A 68 -9.29 -2.16 18.22
C ALA A 68 -8.93 -0.80 17.59
N VAL A 69 -9.41 0.31 18.17
CA VAL A 69 -9.06 1.67 17.71
C VAL A 69 -7.55 1.94 17.84
N ARG A 70 -6.94 1.58 18.98
CA ARG A 70 -5.49 1.74 19.19
C ARG A 70 -4.68 0.89 18.21
N ARG A 71 -5.11 -0.34 17.96
CA ARG A 71 -4.49 -1.25 16.99
C ARG A 71 -4.53 -0.65 15.59
N GLU A 72 -5.67 -0.12 15.17
CA GLU A 72 -5.80 0.46 13.83
C GLU A 72 -4.88 1.68 13.66
N SER A 73 -4.89 2.60 14.63
CA SER A 73 -3.97 3.75 14.64
C SER A 73 -2.50 3.32 14.59
N ALA A 74 -2.12 2.27 15.35
CA ALA A 74 -0.76 1.73 15.33
C ALA A 74 -0.40 1.10 13.97
N ARG A 75 -1.35 0.42 13.31
CA ARG A 75 -1.16 -0.14 11.97
C ARG A 75 -0.93 0.94 10.93
N THR A 76 -1.75 1.99 10.92
CA THR A 76 -1.59 3.13 9.99
C THR A 76 -0.21 3.78 10.17
N ARG A 77 0.23 4.00 11.41
CA ARG A 77 1.56 4.57 11.70
C ARG A 77 2.70 3.67 11.23
N LEU A 78 2.56 2.36 11.41
CA LEU A 78 3.56 1.38 10.95
C LEU A 78 3.65 1.35 9.42
N GLU A 79 2.52 1.40 8.72
CA GLU A 79 2.48 1.43 7.26
C GLU A 79 3.08 2.71 6.69
N ALA A 80 2.78 3.87 7.31
CA ALA A 80 3.40 5.14 6.95
C ALA A 80 4.94 5.09 7.14
N ALA A 81 5.41 4.57 8.27
CA ALA A 81 6.85 4.43 8.54
C ALA A 81 7.54 3.50 7.51
N ARG A 82 6.93 2.35 7.20
CA ARG A 82 7.44 1.43 6.17
C ARG A 82 7.49 2.07 4.78
N THR A 83 6.48 2.87 4.45
CA THR A 83 6.40 3.57 3.16
C THR A 83 7.51 4.61 3.05
N ARG A 84 7.71 5.42 4.10
CA ARG A 84 8.82 6.38 4.19
C ARG A 84 10.17 5.68 4.04
N ASP A 85 10.40 4.59 4.77
CA ASP A 85 11.69 3.89 4.75
C ASP A 85 11.99 3.29 3.36
N ARG A 86 10.97 2.71 2.71
CA ARG A 86 11.08 2.24 1.32
C ARG A 86 11.40 3.37 0.35
N LEU A 87 10.64 4.48 0.41
CA LEU A 87 10.84 5.64 -0.46
C LEU A 87 12.20 6.32 -0.23
N THR A 88 12.71 6.29 1.01
CA THR A 88 14.06 6.77 1.33
C THR A 88 15.12 5.93 0.62
N GLY A 89 14.99 4.59 0.65
CA GLY A 89 15.87 3.69 -0.08
C GLY A 89 15.81 3.88 -1.59
N GLU A 90 14.60 4.00 -2.14
CA GLU A 90 14.37 4.27 -3.58
C GLU A 90 14.95 5.62 -4.00
N ALA A 91 14.82 6.67 -3.17
CA ALA A 91 15.37 8.00 -3.44
C ALA A 91 16.90 7.96 -3.48
N ALA A 92 17.52 7.26 -2.53
CA ALA A 92 18.97 7.09 -2.50
C ALA A 92 19.48 6.32 -3.74
N GLN A 93 18.75 5.30 -4.20
CA GLN A 93 19.09 4.57 -5.41
C GLN A 93 18.92 5.44 -6.67
N ALA A 94 17.78 6.10 -6.82
CA ALA A 94 17.52 6.99 -7.95
C ALA A 94 18.53 8.13 -8.03
N GLN A 95 18.98 8.64 -6.87
CA GLN A 95 20.02 9.67 -6.81
C GLN A 95 21.36 9.16 -7.34
N ARG A 96 21.77 7.94 -6.98
CA ARG A 96 22.98 7.33 -7.54
C ARG A 96 22.88 7.17 -9.05
N SER A 97 21.78 6.61 -9.55
CA SER A 97 21.57 6.44 -11.00
C SER A 97 21.56 7.77 -11.76
N ALA A 98 20.97 8.83 -11.19
CA ALA A 98 20.99 10.16 -11.79
C ALA A 98 22.40 10.77 -11.84
N LEU A 99 23.24 10.54 -10.81
CA LEU A 99 24.63 10.97 -10.81
C LEU A 99 25.45 10.18 -11.83
N ASP A 100 25.35 8.86 -11.83
CA ASP A 100 26.09 7.97 -12.74
C ASP A 100 25.75 8.27 -14.21
N SER A 101 24.46 8.46 -14.53
CA SER A 101 24.03 8.82 -15.89
C SER A 101 24.44 10.24 -16.29
N ALA A 102 24.47 11.20 -15.35
CA ALA A 102 24.97 12.53 -15.61
C ALA A 102 26.48 12.52 -15.92
N GLU A 103 27.27 11.76 -15.16
CA GLU A 103 28.70 11.58 -15.43
C GLU A 103 28.92 10.92 -16.79
N HIS A 104 28.15 9.88 -17.13
CA HIS A 104 28.25 9.23 -18.43
C HIS A 104 27.87 10.16 -19.59
N ALA A 105 26.83 10.98 -19.44
CA ALA A 105 26.43 11.93 -20.47
C ALA A 105 27.51 12.98 -20.74
N VAL A 106 28.19 13.46 -19.69
CA VAL A 106 29.35 14.36 -19.80
C VAL A 106 30.51 13.69 -20.52
N GLN A 107 30.82 12.43 -20.19
CA GLN A 107 31.89 11.67 -20.85
C GLN A 107 31.59 11.44 -22.33
N ALA A 108 30.37 11.02 -22.66
CA ALA A 108 29.93 10.80 -24.04
C ALA A 108 29.96 12.10 -24.86
N ARG A 109 29.51 13.22 -24.27
CA ARG A 109 29.61 14.55 -24.86
C ARG A 109 31.06 14.94 -25.16
N ASN A 110 31.96 14.79 -24.19
CA ASN A 110 33.37 15.14 -24.37
C ASN A 110 33.99 14.28 -25.49
N ARG A 111 33.74 12.97 -25.49
CA ARG A 111 34.20 12.08 -26.56
C ARG A 111 33.69 12.48 -27.94
N TRP A 112 32.41 12.83 -28.06
CA TRP A 112 31.85 13.32 -29.31
C TRP A 112 32.52 14.62 -29.77
N LEU A 113 32.72 15.58 -28.87
CA LEU A 113 33.40 16.83 -29.17
C LEU A 113 34.86 16.63 -29.59
N ASP A 114 35.59 15.74 -28.91
CA ASP A 114 36.97 15.39 -29.26
C ASP A 114 37.05 14.78 -30.66
N LEU A 115 36.16 13.85 -31.00
CA LEU A 115 36.11 13.22 -32.32
C LEU A 115 35.71 14.22 -33.41
N LYS A 116 34.76 15.11 -33.11
CA LYS A 116 34.37 16.20 -34.01
C LYS A 116 35.52 17.15 -34.28
N GLU A 117 36.26 17.55 -33.25
CA GLU A 117 37.45 18.40 -33.38
C GLU A 117 38.55 17.71 -34.20
N GLN A 118 38.86 16.44 -33.91
CA GLN A 118 39.83 15.65 -34.67
C GLN A 118 39.44 15.53 -36.15
N ARG A 119 38.16 15.33 -36.46
CA ARG A 119 37.65 15.29 -37.82
C ARG A 119 37.77 16.64 -38.53
N LEU A 120 37.41 17.74 -37.87
CA LEU A 120 37.55 19.10 -38.41
C LEU A 120 39.01 19.42 -38.72
N ASN A 121 39.94 19.03 -37.84
CA ASN A 121 41.38 19.19 -38.08
C ASN A 121 41.87 18.33 -39.27
N GLY A 122 41.21 17.21 -39.56
CA GLY A 122 41.48 16.32 -40.70
C GLY A 122 40.69 16.61 -41.98
N ILE A 123 39.83 17.64 -42.01
CA ILE A 123 38.85 17.84 -43.09
C ILE A 123 39.49 18.08 -44.46
N ALA A 124 40.66 18.73 -44.49
CA ALA A 124 41.38 18.97 -45.73
C ALA A 124 41.76 17.66 -46.44
N ALA A 125 42.12 16.63 -45.67
CA ALA A 125 42.43 15.31 -46.20
C ALA A 125 41.17 14.52 -46.63
N GLU A 126 40.02 14.76 -45.99
CA GLU A 126 38.74 14.21 -46.47
C GLU A 126 38.34 14.82 -47.82
N LEU A 127 38.43 16.15 -47.95
CA LEU A 127 38.10 16.87 -49.17
C LEU A 127 39.05 16.50 -50.31
N ALA A 128 40.35 16.40 -50.01
CA ALA A 128 41.38 16.02 -50.98
C ALA A 128 41.19 14.60 -51.54
N ALA A 129 40.62 13.67 -50.76
CA ALA A 129 40.34 12.30 -51.23
C ALA A 129 39.26 12.23 -52.33
N GLY A 130 38.46 13.29 -52.51
CA GLY A 130 37.46 13.40 -53.57
C GLY A 130 37.94 14.13 -54.83
N LEU A 131 39.20 14.60 -54.87
CA LEU A 131 39.74 15.30 -56.04
C LEU A 131 39.94 14.31 -57.21
N THR A 132 39.60 14.77 -58.42
CA THR A 132 39.79 14.03 -59.66
C THR A 132 40.49 14.94 -60.66
N ASP A 133 41.53 14.44 -61.32
CA ASP A 133 42.33 15.23 -62.27
C ASP A 133 41.46 15.84 -63.38
N GLY A 134 41.70 17.11 -63.69
CA GLY A 134 40.95 17.86 -64.70
C GLY A 134 39.53 18.27 -64.30
N THR A 135 39.05 17.90 -63.11
CA THR A 135 37.73 18.30 -62.62
C THR A 135 37.87 19.50 -61.67
N PRO A 136 37.06 20.58 -61.81
CA PRO A 136 37.09 21.71 -60.89
C PRO A 136 36.79 21.29 -59.45
N CYS A 137 37.64 21.69 -58.50
CA CYS A 137 37.42 21.45 -57.08
C CYS A 137 36.16 22.17 -56.58
N ALA A 138 35.31 21.47 -55.82
CA ALA A 138 34.07 22.02 -55.28
C ALA A 138 34.25 23.17 -54.27
N VAL A 139 35.46 23.36 -53.71
CA VAL A 139 35.75 24.39 -52.71
C VAL A 139 36.31 25.66 -53.35
N CYS A 140 37.30 25.54 -54.25
CA CYS A 140 38.02 26.69 -54.81
C CYS A 140 37.91 26.83 -56.35
N GLY A 141 37.37 25.83 -57.04
CA GLY A 141 37.21 25.83 -58.51
C GLY A 141 38.47 25.46 -59.31
N ALA A 142 39.62 25.23 -58.68
CA ALA A 142 40.86 24.86 -59.38
C ALA A 142 40.84 23.40 -59.88
N THR A 143 41.47 23.13 -61.02
CA THR A 143 41.57 21.79 -61.64
C THR A 143 42.85 21.03 -61.28
N GLU A 144 43.81 21.67 -60.59
CA GLU A 144 45.09 21.09 -60.21
C GLU A 144 45.39 21.31 -58.72
N HIS A 145 45.87 20.27 -58.03
CA HIS A 145 46.32 20.31 -56.63
C HIS A 145 47.65 19.54 -56.51
N PRO A 146 48.82 20.21 -56.61
CA PRO A 146 50.12 19.54 -56.67
C PRO A 146 50.57 18.90 -55.35
N ALA A 147 49.99 19.32 -54.22
CA ALA A 147 50.29 18.76 -52.89
C ALA A 147 49.00 18.59 -52.07
N PRO A 148 48.12 17.64 -52.43
CA PRO A 148 46.86 17.44 -51.73
C PRO A 148 47.11 16.89 -50.32
N ALA A 149 46.30 17.34 -49.35
CA ALA A 149 46.37 16.87 -47.98
C ALA A 149 46.09 15.36 -47.90
N ARG A 150 46.87 14.63 -47.10
CA ARG A 150 46.76 13.17 -46.97
C ARG A 150 46.21 12.80 -45.60
N LYS A 151 45.37 11.76 -45.55
CA LYS A 151 44.91 11.20 -44.27
C LYS A 151 46.10 10.61 -43.52
N VAL A 152 46.23 10.96 -42.24
CA VAL A 152 47.18 10.34 -41.33
C VAL A 152 46.56 9.10 -40.68
N ALA A 153 47.39 8.17 -40.21
CA ALA A 153 46.92 7.01 -39.47
C ALA A 153 46.14 7.46 -38.21
N GLY A 154 44.94 6.91 -38.00
CA GLY A 154 44.04 7.36 -36.93
C GLY A 154 43.11 8.51 -37.29
N HIS A 155 43.00 8.88 -38.58
CA HIS A 155 42.00 9.86 -39.04
C HIS A 155 40.58 9.43 -38.64
N VAL A 156 39.87 10.31 -37.92
CA VAL A 156 38.47 10.13 -37.52
C VAL A 156 37.58 10.37 -38.73
N ASP A 157 36.82 9.36 -39.13
CA ASP A 157 35.84 9.50 -40.20
C ASP A 157 34.49 10.00 -39.68
N ARG A 158 33.63 10.42 -40.63
CA ARG A 158 32.26 10.84 -40.33
C ARG A 158 31.46 9.79 -39.55
N ALA A 159 31.63 8.52 -39.88
CA ALA A 159 30.88 7.45 -39.22
C ALA A 159 31.28 7.30 -37.74
N ALA A 160 32.53 7.56 -37.37
CA ALA A 160 33.00 7.57 -35.99
C ALA A 160 32.44 8.76 -35.20
N GLU A 161 32.38 9.95 -35.80
CA GLU A 161 31.70 11.11 -35.20
C GLU A 161 30.21 10.83 -34.98
N GLU A 162 29.51 10.32 -36.00
CA GLU A 162 28.08 10.02 -35.94
C GLU A 162 27.75 8.99 -34.85
N ARG A 163 28.55 7.91 -34.72
CA ARG A 163 28.39 6.94 -33.62
C ARG A 163 28.53 7.59 -32.25
N ALA A 164 29.55 8.42 -32.06
CA ALA A 164 29.75 9.13 -30.79
C ALA A 164 28.64 10.16 -30.51
N GLN A 165 28.07 10.76 -31.57
CA GLN A 165 26.90 11.64 -31.44
C GLN A 165 25.67 10.86 -30.97
N THR A 166 25.40 9.68 -31.52
CA THR A 166 24.32 8.80 -31.06
C THR A 166 24.54 8.36 -29.62
N ASP A 167 25.75 7.91 -29.26
CA ASP A 167 26.09 7.53 -27.89
C ASP A 167 25.83 8.68 -26.90
N HIS A 168 26.17 9.92 -27.28
CA HIS A 168 25.88 11.10 -26.47
C HIS A 168 24.37 11.37 -26.32
N GLN A 169 23.60 11.24 -27.40
CA GLN A 169 22.14 11.41 -27.37
C GLN A 169 21.48 10.38 -26.45
N ASP A 170 21.87 9.11 -26.57
CA ASP A 170 21.37 8.03 -25.73
C ASP A 170 21.71 8.27 -24.25
N ALA A 171 22.92 8.75 -23.96
CA ALA A 171 23.34 9.08 -22.61
C ALA A 171 22.54 10.25 -22.00
N GLU A 172 22.24 11.30 -22.79
CA GLU A 172 21.37 12.41 -22.35
C GLU A 172 19.93 11.96 -22.12
N GLU A 173 19.39 11.08 -22.97
CA GLU A 173 18.07 10.51 -22.76
C GLU A 173 17.99 9.70 -21.46
N GLN A 174 19.00 8.88 -21.20
CA GLN A 174 19.08 8.08 -19.99
C GLN A 174 19.19 8.98 -18.75
N ARG A 175 20.05 9.99 -18.79
CA ARG A 175 20.17 11.01 -17.74
C ARG A 175 18.81 11.68 -17.46
N ALA A 176 18.10 12.12 -18.50
CA ALA A 176 16.80 12.76 -18.34
C ALA A 176 15.74 11.81 -17.75
N ARG A 177 15.80 10.50 -18.06
CA ARG A 177 14.92 9.47 -17.45
C ARG A 177 15.22 9.31 -15.96
N ASP A 178 16.49 9.21 -15.59
CA ASP A 178 16.90 9.01 -14.20
C ASP A 178 16.63 10.26 -13.34
N GLU A 179 16.80 11.46 -13.90
CA GLU A 179 16.41 12.71 -13.23
C GLU A 179 14.91 12.80 -12.98
N ARG A 180 14.06 12.44 -13.96
CA ARG A 180 12.60 12.39 -13.78
C ARG A 180 12.20 11.36 -12.71
N ARG A 181 12.84 10.19 -12.71
CA ARG A 181 12.60 9.16 -11.69
C ARG A 181 12.98 9.67 -10.29
N LEU A 182 14.14 10.31 -10.16
CA LEU A 182 14.57 10.92 -8.90
C LEU A 182 13.57 11.97 -8.40
N ALA A 183 13.10 12.84 -9.28
CA ALA A 183 12.10 13.87 -8.95
C ALA A 183 10.81 13.23 -8.42
N ALA A 184 10.26 12.24 -9.13
CA ALA A 184 9.03 11.55 -8.75
C ALA A 184 9.16 10.84 -7.38
N VAL A 185 10.27 10.17 -7.12
CA VAL A 185 10.48 9.48 -5.82
C VAL A 185 10.67 10.49 -4.69
N ARG A 186 11.33 11.63 -4.94
CA ARG A 186 11.47 12.71 -3.93
C ARG A 186 10.13 13.36 -3.61
N GLU A 187 9.28 13.58 -4.61
CA GLU A 187 7.92 14.08 -4.40
C GLU A 187 7.09 13.10 -3.56
N ALA A 188 7.12 11.81 -3.91
CA ALA A 188 6.45 10.77 -3.15
C ALA A 188 6.97 10.66 -1.70
N LEU A 189 8.28 10.79 -1.49
CA LEU A 189 8.89 10.80 -0.16
C LEU A 189 8.45 12.02 0.65
N ALA A 190 8.44 13.22 0.05
CA ALA A 190 7.98 14.44 0.71
C ALA A 190 6.49 14.36 1.12
N ALA A 191 5.65 13.68 0.33
CA ALA A 191 4.26 13.42 0.68
C ALA A 191 4.10 12.37 1.80
N ALA A 192 5.11 11.55 2.06
CA ALA A 192 5.10 10.48 3.07
C ALA A 192 5.77 10.87 4.41
N THR A 193 6.34 12.07 4.51
CA THR A 193 7.01 12.63 5.70
C THR A 193 6.24 13.79 6.28
#